data_AF-A0A935U3H3-F1
#
_entry.id   AF-A0A935U3H3-F1
#
_cell.length_a   1.000
_cell.length_b   1.000
_cell.length_c   1.000
_cell.angle_alpha   90.00
_cell.angle_beta   90.00
_cell.angle_gamma   90.00
#
_symmetry.space_group_name_H-M   'P 1'
#
loop_
_entity.id
_entity.type
_entity.pdbx_description
1 polymer ?
#
loop_
_entity_poly.entity_id
_entity_poly.type
_entity_poly.pdbx_seq_one_letter_code
_entity_poly.pdbx_strand_id
1 'polypeptide(L)'
;MKKTIQFLMTVLALTGSAVFAADTAFEAERKKALASPYANDFGPEKLTDAQLAAYPAEHVKAYKEVLLVKCAKCHSAARPLNSQFFEVPGKKEEKAANLVRLQGANKDMFKNPAVWQVENDIWQRYVKRMMAKPGCEISEPEGKAVYRFLVYDSEQRKSGKNAAVWKAQREKLLLDFKAKNPARYKELYEK
;
A
#
# COMPACT_ATOMS: atom_id res chain seq x y z
N MET A 1 -28.28 -69.00 -10.74
CA MET A 1 -27.02 -68.26 -10.99
C MET A 1 -27.34 -66.81 -11.30
N LYS A 2 -27.16 -65.89 -10.35
CA LYS A 2 -27.23 -64.44 -10.57
C LYS A 2 -25.99 -63.83 -9.91
N LYS A 3 -25.04 -63.36 -10.72
CA LYS A 3 -23.85 -62.65 -10.25
C LYS A 3 -24.18 -61.16 -10.23
N THR A 4 -24.29 -60.59 -9.03
CA THR A 4 -24.35 -59.15 -8.83
C THR A 4 -22.93 -58.62 -8.81
N ILE A 5 -22.55 -57.84 -9.82
CA ILE A 5 -21.27 -57.12 -9.85
C ILE A 5 -21.52 -55.76 -9.22
N GLN A 6 -20.92 -55.54 -8.05
CA GLN A 6 -20.98 -54.27 -7.32
C GLN A 6 -19.83 -53.39 -7.82
N PHE A 7 -20.17 -52.28 -8.47
CA PHE A 7 -19.20 -51.26 -8.89
C PHE A 7 -18.85 -50.39 -7.68
N LEU A 8 -17.62 -50.51 -7.17
CA LEU A 8 -17.09 -49.60 -6.15
C LEU A 8 -16.61 -48.33 -6.85
N MET A 9 -17.36 -47.23 -6.78
CA MET A 9 -16.85 -45.91 -7.15
C MET A 9 -16.02 -45.35 -6.00
N THR A 10 -14.70 -45.41 -6.13
CA THR A 10 -13.78 -44.69 -5.26
C THR A 10 -13.68 -43.25 -5.75
N VAL A 11 -14.40 -42.32 -5.10
CA VAL A 11 -14.23 -40.89 -5.31
C VAL A 11 -12.95 -40.46 -4.61
N LEU A 12 -11.88 -40.23 -5.37
CA LEU A 12 -10.62 -39.69 -4.86
C LEU A 12 -10.73 -38.16 -4.74
N ALA A 13 -11.04 -37.67 -3.54
CA ALA A 13 -11.06 -36.24 -3.24
C ALA A 13 -9.63 -35.69 -3.12
N LEU A 14 -9.08 -35.16 -4.22
CA LEU A 14 -7.73 -34.60 -4.32
C LEU A 14 -7.67 -33.06 -4.19
N THR A 15 -8.71 -32.39 -3.69
CA THR A 15 -8.83 -30.92 -3.76
C THR A 15 -8.31 -30.15 -2.54
N GLY A 16 -7.82 -30.81 -1.49
CA GLY A 16 -7.47 -30.14 -0.22
C GLY A 16 -6.12 -29.40 -0.22
N SER A 17 -5.09 -29.90 -0.90
CA SER A 17 -3.70 -29.52 -0.62
C SER A 17 -3.31 -28.09 -1.06
N ALA A 18 -3.93 -27.57 -2.11
CA ALA A 18 -3.55 -26.28 -2.69
C ALA A 18 -4.00 -25.07 -1.83
N VAL A 19 -5.14 -25.19 -1.15
CA VAL A 19 -5.70 -24.12 -0.31
C VAL A 19 -4.85 -23.93 0.95
N PHE A 20 -4.50 -25.03 1.63
CA PHE A 20 -3.64 -24.97 2.83
C PHE A 20 -2.26 -24.36 2.54
N ALA A 21 -1.67 -24.64 1.37
CA ALA A 21 -0.36 -24.10 1.00
C ALA A 21 -0.39 -22.57 0.77
N ALA A 22 -1.46 -22.04 0.17
CA ALA A 22 -1.61 -20.59 -0.04
C ALA A 22 -1.79 -19.83 1.28
N ASP A 23 -2.61 -20.36 2.20
CA ASP A 23 -2.86 -19.77 3.52
C ASP A 23 -1.58 -19.72 4.37
N THR A 24 -0.76 -20.78 4.34
CA THR A 24 0.52 -20.78 5.07
C THR A 24 1.54 -19.78 4.52
N ALA A 25 1.62 -19.62 3.20
CA ALA A 25 2.49 -18.64 2.57
C ALA A 25 2.06 -17.20 2.89
N PHE A 26 0.75 -16.96 2.86
CA PHE A 26 0.15 -15.68 3.22
C PHE A 26 0.46 -15.29 4.68
N GLU A 27 0.21 -16.18 5.65
CA GLU A 27 0.49 -15.89 7.07
C GLU A 27 1.99 -15.70 7.34
N ALA A 28 2.85 -16.44 6.63
CA ALA A 28 4.30 -16.25 6.73
C ALA A 28 4.73 -14.86 6.25
N GLU A 29 4.21 -14.37 5.12
CA GLU A 29 4.50 -13.01 4.64
C GLU A 29 3.88 -11.94 5.53
N ARG A 30 2.67 -12.14 6.06
CA ARG A 30 2.05 -11.26 7.05
C ARG A 30 2.90 -11.14 8.31
N LYS A 31 3.37 -12.26 8.87
CA LYS A 31 4.25 -12.26 10.04
C LYS A 31 5.54 -11.48 9.78
N LYS A 32 6.18 -11.68 8.62
CA LYS A 32 7.37 -10.92 8.22
C LYS A 32 7.07 -9.42 8.11
N ALA A 33 5.95 -9.05 7.50
CA ALA A 33 5.54 -7.66 7.32
C ALA A 33 5.26 -6.95 8.65
N LEU A 34 4.71 -7.65 9.64
CA LEU A 34 4.44 -7.13 10.99
C LEU A 34 5.70 -7.04 11.85
N ALA A 35 6.67 -7.95 11.67
CA ALA A 35 7.95 -7.90 12.37
C ALA A 35 8.85 -6.72 11.93
N SER A 36 8.54 -6.09 10.79
CA SER A 36 9.30 -4.98 10.22
C SER A 36 8.44 -3.72 10.10
N PRO A 37 8.10 -3.04 11.22
CA PRO A 37 7.23 -1.88 11.19
C PRO A 37 7.91 -0.67 10.53
N TYR A 38 7.07 0.26 10.09
CA TYR A 38 7.43 1.56 9.53
C TYR A 38 6.72 2.66 10.32
N ALA A 39 7.25 3.88 10.27
CA ALA A 39 6.59 5.04 10.88
C ALA A 39 5.16 5.26 10.35
N ASN A 40 4.89 4.84 9.11
CA ASN A 40 3.58 4.94 8.47
C ASN A 40 2.50 4.14 9.20
N ASP A 41 2.88 3.04 9.87
CA ASP A 41 1.96 2.12 10.56
C ASP A 41 1.34 2.74 11.82
N PHE A 42 1.83 3.90 12.26
CA PHE A 42 1.36 4.61 13.44
C PHE A 42 0.27 5.65 13.11
N GLY A 43 -0.03 5.83 11.82
CA GLY A 43 -1.05 6.78 11.37
C GLY A 43 -2.43 6.15 11.21
N PRO A 44 -3.44 6.94 10.82
CA PRO A 44 -4.79 6.45 10.57
C PRO A 44 -4.80 5.37 9.49
N GLU A 45 -5.56 4.30 9.72
CA GLU A 45 -5.72 3.20 8.76
C GLU A 45 -6.78 3.50 7.69
N LYS A 46 -7.60 4.54 7.92
CA LYS A 46 -8.72 4.90 7.06
C LYS A 46 -8.76 6.38 6.75
N LEU A 47 -9.25 6.69 5.56
CA LEU A 47 -9.67 8.02 5.16
C LEU A 47 -11.08 8.28 5.73
N THR A 48 -11.34 9.51 6.08
CA THR A 48 -12.66 9.98 6.53
C THR A 48 -13.62 10.13 5.35
N ASP A 49 -14.93 10.08 5.60
CA ASP A 49 -15.92 10.32 4.57
C ASP A 49 -15.79 11.71 3.95
N ALA A 50 -15.41 12.72 4.75
CA ALA A 50 -15.13 14.07 4.27
C ALA A 50 -13.96 14.11 3.27
N GLN A 51 -12.91 13.31 3.47
CA GLN A 51 -11.82 13.18 2.51
C GLN A 51 -12.29 12.50 1.23
N LEU A 52 -13.09 11.43 1.35
CA LEU A 52 -13.57 10.65 0.21
C LEU A 52 -14.66 11.34 -0.61
N ALA A 53 -15.38 12.31 -0.04
CA ALA A 53 -16.51 12.98 -0.70
C ALA A 53 -16.12 13.67 -2.03
N ALA A 54 -14.87 14.13 -2.15
CA ALA A 54 -14.36 14.77 -3.37
C ALA A 54 -13.64 13.79 -4.31
N TYR A 55 -13.51 12.52 -3.95
CA TYR A 55 -12.75 11.55 -4.73
C TYR A 55 -13.62 10.96 -5.85
N PRO A 56 -13.08 10.80 -7.07
CA PRO A 56 -13.74 10.04 -8.13
C PRO A 56 -14.17 8.64 -7.69
N ALA A 57 -15.31 8.17 -8.21
CA ALA A 57 -15.92 6.91 -7.78
C ALA A 57 -14.99 5.70 -7.94
N GLU A 58 -14.17 5.67 -8.99
CA GLU A 58 -13.17 4.63 -9.23
C GLU A 58 -12.08 4.60 -8.16
N HIS A 59 -11.69 5.77 -7.62
CA HIS A 59 -10.72 5.88 -6.55
C HIS A 59 -11.32 5.43 -5.22
N VAL A 60 -12.58 5.82 -4.95
CA VAL A 60 -13.32 5.35 -3.77
C VAL A 60 -13.49 3.83 -3.82
N LYS A 61 -13.80 3.27 -4.99
CA LYS A 61 -13.92 1.82 -5.19
C LYS A 61 -12.60 1.10 -4.93
N ALA A 62 -11.50 1.54 -5.56
CA ALA A 62 -10.18 0.96 -5.34
C ALA A 62 -9.75 1.01 -3.87
N TYR A 63 -10.03 2.13 -3.20
CA TYR A 63 -9.80 2.29 -1.78
C TYR A 63 -10.60 1.30 -0.93
N LYS A 64 -11.93 1.29 -1.08
CA LYS A 64 -12.83 0.50 -0.22
C LYS A 64 -12.75 -1.00 -0.49
N GLU A 65 -12.67 -1.41 -1.75
CA GLU A 65 -12.81 -2.82 -2.13
C GLU A 65 -11.47 -3.56 -2.28
N VAL A 66 -10.39 -2.84 -2.56
CA VAL A 66 -9.07 -3.46 -2.77
C VAL A 66 -8.11 -3.09 -1.66
N LEU A 67 -7.87 -1.80 -1.41
CA LEU A 67 -6.88 -1.41 -0.40
C LEU A 67 -7.27 -1.88 1.00
N LEU A 68 -8.51 -1.57 1.43
CA LEU A 68 -8.97 -1.91 2.78
C LEU A 68 -9.28 -3.39 2.99
N VAL A 69 -9.65 -4.12 1.92
CA VAL A 69 -10.13 -5.50 2.05
C VAL A 69 -9.06 -6.52 1.66
N LYS A 70 -8.26 -6.23 0.63
CA LYS A 70 -7.29 -7.19 0.06
C LYS A 70 -5.85 -6.83 0.43
N CYS A 71 -5.42 -5.59 0.18
CA CYS A 71 -4.04 -5.16 0.51
C CYS A 71 -3.79 -5.18 2.01
N ALA A 72 -4.80 -4.81 2.81
CA ALA A 72 -4.69 -4.72 4.25
C ALA A 72 -4.59 -6.08 4.97
N LYS A 73 -4.70 -7.21 4.25
CA LYS A 73 -4.60 -8.55 4.83
C LYS A 73 -3.17 -8.80 5.38
N CYS A 74 -2.12 -8.35 4.68
CA CYS A 74 -0.72 -8.60 5.09
C CYS A 74 -0.18 -7.58 6.11
N HIS A 75 -0.61 -6.32 6.02
CA HIS A 75 -0.23 -5.24 6.93
C HIS A 75 -1.29 -4.15 6.89
N SER A 76 -1.34 -3.28 7.90
CA SER A 76 -2.32 -2.19 7.94
C SER A 76 -2.34 -1.32 6.66
N ALA A 77 -3.53 -0.85 6.28
CA ALA A 77 -3.71 0.15 5.22
C ALA A 77 -3.04 1.50 5.57
N ALA A 78 -2.72 1.74 6.84
CA ALA A 78 -1.91 2.88 7.27
C ALA A 78 -0.55 2.92 6.56
N ARG A 79 0.04 1.76 6.23
CA ARG A 79 1.38 1.67 5.65
C ARG A 79 1.51 2.44 4.33
N PRO A 80 0.63 2.23 3.33
CA PRO A 80 0.60 3.08 2.15
C PRO A 80 -0.06 4.44 2.41
N LEU A 81 -1.15 4.56 3.15
CA LEU A 81 -1.83 5.86 3.32
C LEU A 81 -0.93 6.93 3.97
N ASN A 82 -0.07 6.52 4.91
CA ASN A 82 0.79 7.43 5.65
C ASN A 82 2.25 7.38 5.17
N SER A 83 2.53 6.79 4.01
CA SER A 83 3.88 6.78 3.47
C SER A 83 4.34 8.17 3.05
N GLN A 84 5.64 8.39 3.12
CA GLN A 84 6.30 9.59 2.59
C GLN A 84 6.20 9.70 1.06
N PHE A 85 5.73 8.67 0.35
CA PHE A 85 5.76 8.64 -1.10
C PHE A 85 4.85 9.71 -1.69
N PHE A 86 5.42 10.46 -2.63
CA PHE A 86 4.73 11.41 -3.47
C PHE A 86 5.17 11.19 -4.90
N GLU A 87 4.23 10.89 -5.79
CA GLU A 87 4.53 10.74 -7.20
C GLU A 87 4.29 12.06 -7.93
N VAL A 88 5.21 12.44 -8.81
CA VAL A 88 5.04 13.64 -9.63
C VAL A 88 3.80 13.47 -10.52
N PRO A 89 2.80 14.36 -10.43
CA PRO A 89 1.60 14.26 -11.24
C PRO A 89 1.89 14.35 -12.74
N GLY A 90 0.99 13.81 -13.57
CA GLY A 90 1.08 13.86 -15.03
C GLY A 90 1.58 12.56 -15.67
N LYS A 91 1.56 12.53 -17.01
CA LYS A 91 1.94 11.36 -17.82
C LYS A 91 3.26 11.61 -18.55
N LYS A 92 4.13 10.59 -18.56
CA LYS A 92 5.36 10.54 -19.38
C LYS A 92 6.16 11.86 -19.34
N GLU A 93 6.22 12.58 -20.46
CA GLU A 93 7.01 13.80 -20.65
C GLU A 93 6.51 14.96 -19.76
N GLU A 94 5.23 14.97 -19.38
CA GLU A 94 4.66 15.96 -18.45
C GLU A 94 5.31 15.88 -17.06
N LYS A 95 5.75 14.69 -16.63
CA LYS A 95 6.33 14.50 -15.30
C LYS A 95 7.61 15.33 -15.12
N ALA A 96 8.42 15.49 -16.16
CA ALA A 96 9.63 16.31 -16.07
C ALA A 96 9.30 17.79 -15.85
N ALA A 97 8.37 18.34 -16.63
CA ALA A 97 7.91 19.71 -16.47
C ALA A 97 7.19 19.93 -15.12
N ASN A 98 6.37 18.97 -14.70
CA ASN A 98 5.67 19.02 -13.42
C ASN A 98 6.62 18.92 -12.22
N LEU A 99 7.71 18.17 -12.33
CA LEU A 99 8.75 18.12 -11.30
C LEU A 99 9.41 19.48 -11.12
N VAL A 100 9.81 20.14 -12.22
CA VAL A 100 10.40 21.48 -12.19
C VAL A 100 9.44 22.48 -11.55
N ARG A 101 8.16 22.44 -11.95
CA ARG A 101 7.11 23.27 -11.35
C ARG A 101 6.95 23.00 -9.86
N LEU A 102 6.95 21.72 -9.46
CA LEU A 102 6.81 21.32 -8.06
C LEU A 102 8.00 21.79 -7.22
N GLN A 103 9.22 21.73 -7.75
CA GLN A 103 10.43 22.25 -7.12
C GLN A 103 10.36 23.77 -6.93
N GLY A 104 9.83 24.49 -7.92
CA GLY A 104 9.62 25.94 -7.82
C GLY A 104 8.59 26.33 -6.78
N ALA A 105 7.46 25.62 -6.73
CA ALA A 105 6.31 25.95 -5.87
C ALA A 105 6.45 25.42 -4.43
N ASN A 106 7.05 24.24 -4.24
CA ASN A 106 7.03 23.50 -2.97
C ASN A 106 8.43 23.01 -2.58
N LYS A 107 9.39 23.94 -2.45
CA LYS A 107 10.79 23.63 -2.09
C LYS A 107 10.93 22.76 -0.84
N ASP A 108 10.03 22.90 0.12
CA ASP A 108 10.06 22.14 1.38
C ASP A 108 9.87 20.63 1.17
N MET A 109 9.12 20.21 0.14
CA MET A 109 8.91 18.80 -0.19
C MET A 109 10.20 18.07 -0.59
N PHE A 110 11.25 18.80 -0.93
CA PHE A 110 12.52 18.24 -1.37
C PHE A 110 13.61 18.27 -0.28
N LYS A 111 13.30 18.82 0.91
CA LYS A 111 14.30 18.97 1.99
C LYS A 111 14.46 17.72 2.85
N ASN A 112 13.38 16.96 3.03
CA ASN A 112 13.39 15.78 3.90
C ASN A 112 12.67 14.59 3.24
N PRO A 113 13.42 13.61 2.71
CA PRO A 113 12.82 12.44 2.07
C PRO A 113 12.01 11.56 3.03
N ALA A 114 12.22 11.67 4.35
CA ALA A 114 11.40 10.96 5.33
C ALA A 114 9.98 11.57 5.47
N VAL A 115 9.81 12.84 5.08
CA VAL A 115 8.50 13.53 5.04
C VAL A 115 7.87 13.40 3.66
N TRP A 116 8.65 13.67 2.61
CA TRP A 116 8.25 13.53 1.21
C TRP A 116 9.36 12.90 0.38
N GLN A 117 9.14 11.67 -0.04
CA GLN A 117 9.95 11.01 -1.07
C GLN A 117 9.29 11.23 -2.42
N VAL A 118 9.73 12.29 -3.09
CA VAL A 118 9.24 12.68 -4.42
C VAL A 118 9.97 11.87 -5.50
N GLU A 119 9.27 10.94 -6.14
CA GLU A 119 9.84 10.07 -7.17
C GLU A 119 8.81 9.70 -8.24
N ASN A 120 9.26 9.48 -9.48
CA ASN A 120 8.39 8.94 -10.53
C ASN A 120 8.06 7.47 -10.28
N ASP A 121 6.81 7.07 -10.53
CA ASP A 121 6.30 5.68 -10.52
C ASP A 121 6.51 4.92 -9.20
N ILE A 122 6.73 5.64 -8.10
CA ILE A 122 7.02 5.06 -6.79
C ILE A 122 5.87 4.19 -6.28
N TRP A 123 4.62 4.61 -6.53
CA TRP A 123 3.44 3.87 -6.12
C TRP A 123 3.26 2.58 -6.93
N GLN A 124 3.48 2.65 -8.25
CA GLN A 124 3.43 1.46 -9.09
C GLN A 124 4.48 0.44 -8.65
N ARG A 125 5.74 0.87 -8.41
CA ARG A 125 6.79 -0.01 -7.90
C ARG A 125 6.41 -0.62 -6.56
N TYR A 126 5.92 0.21 -5.63
CA TYR A 126 5.50 -0.26 -4.31
C TYR A 126 4.41 -1.33 -4.40
N VAL A 127 3.31 -1.06 -5.10
CA VAL A 127 2.17 -1.98 -5.19
C VAL A 127 2.57 -3.28 -5.89
N LYS A 128 3.33 -3.22 -7.00
CA LYS A 128 3.84 -4.42 -7.67
C LYS A 128 4.69 -5.30 -6.76
N ARG A 129 5.55 -4.71 -5.92
CA ARG A 129 6.32 -5.48 -4.92
C ARG A 129 5.44 -6.16 -3.88
N MET A 130 4.33 -5.55 -3.48
CA MET A 130 3.39 -6.17 -2.55
C MET A 130 2.60 -7.31 -3.22
N MET A 131 2.23 -7.14 -4.50
CA MET A 131 1.55 -8.18 -5.28
C MET A 131 2.44 -9.39 -5.56
N ALA A 132 3.76 -9.18 -5.68
CA ALA A 132 4.71 -10.27 -5.88
C ALA A 132 4.95 -11.12 -4.61
N LYS A 133 4.33 -10.80 -3.47
CA LYS A 133 4.47 -11.58 -2.25
C LYS A 133 3.68 -12.89 -2.33
N PRO A 134 4.26 -14.02 -1.86
CA PRO A 134 3.54 -15.28 -1.76
C PRO A 134 2.20 -15.13 -1.03
N GLY A 135 1.15 -15.76 -1.57
CA GLY A 135 -0.21 -15.70 -1.01
C GLY A 135 -0.97 -14.41 -1.30
N CYS A 136 -0.41 -13.46 -2.07
CA CYS A 136 -1.16 -12.27 -2.49
C CYS A 136 -2.12 -12.60 -3.64
N GLU A 137 -3.40 -12.32 -3.46
CA GLU A 137 -4.48 -12.64 -4.41
C GLU A 137 -4.91 -11.43 -5.25
N ILE A 138 -4.13 -10.35 -5.23
CA ILE A 138 -4.46 -9.11 -5.94
C ILE A 138 -4.11 -9.26 -7.43
N SER A 139 -5.12 -9.12 -8.29
CA SER A 139 -4.94 -9.15 -9.74
C SER A 139 -4.25 -7.88 -10.27
N GLU A 140 -3.73 -7.95 -11.51
CA GLU A 140 -3.10 -6.79 -12.15
C GLU A 140 -4.03 -5.56 -12.27
N PRO A 141 -5.30 -5.70 -12.70
CA PRO A 141 -6.23 -4.56 -12.74
C PRO A 141 -6.49 -3.95 -11.36
N GLU A 142 -6.59 -4.77 -10.32
CA GLU A 142 -6.80 -4.30 -8.94
C GLU A 142 -5.57 -3.56 -8.42
N GLY A 143 -4.38 -4.13 -8.60
CA GLY A 143 -3.12 -3.45 -8.26
C GLY A 143 -2.98 -2.11 -9.00
N LYS A 144 -3.40 -2.07 -10.27
CA LYS A 144 -3.45 -0.83 -11.06
C LYS A 144 -4.42 0.20 -10.51
N ALA A 145 -5.62 -0.23 -10.11
CA ALA A 145 -6.59 0.64 -9.47
C ALA A 145 -6.04 1.22 -8.15
N VAL A 146 -5.39 0.39 -7.34
CA VAL A 146 -4.80 0.81 -6.06
C VAL A 146 -3.67 1.81 -6.23
N TYR A 147 -2.67 1.56 -7.10
CA TYR A 147 -1.59 2.55 -7.23
C TYR A 147 -2.08 3.87 -7.83
N ARG A 148 -3.09 3.85 -8.71
CA ARG A 148 -3.72 5.09 -9.21
C ARG A 148 -4.44 5.85 -8.11
N PHE A 149 -5.15 5.15 -7.22
CA PHE A 149 -5.72 5.75 -6.02
C PHE A 149 -4.62 6.36 -5.14
N LEU A 150 -3.51 5.66 -4.87
CA LEU A 150 -2.44 6.16 -4.01
C LEU A 150 -1.73 7.39 -4.57
N VAL A 151 -1.57 7.48 -5.91
CA VAL A 151 -1.10 8.69 -6.60
C VAL A 151 -2.08 9.84 -6.35
N TYR A 152 -3.35 9.65 -6.65
CA TYR A 152 -4.39 10.68 -6.50
C TYR A 152 -4.49 11.16 -5.03
N ASP A 153 -4.59 10.22 -4.10
CA ASP A 153 -4.68 10.49 -2.67
C ASP A 153 -3.44 11.24 -2.13
N SER A 154 -2.25 10.91 -2.64
CA SER A 154 -1.03 11.62 -2.27
C SER A 154 -1.05 13.06 -2.75
N GLU A 155 -1.53 13.32 -3.96
CA GLU A 155 -1.70 14.68 -4.48
C GLU A 155 -2.67 15.48 -3.61
N GLN A 156 -3.84 14.92 -3.29
CA GLN A 156 -4.86 15.59 -2.50
C GLN A 156 -4.43 15.87 -1.06
N ARG A 157 -3.82 14.91 -0.38
CA ARG A 157 -3.55 15.03 1.07
C ARG A 157 -2.17 15.55 1.42
N LYS A 158 -1.18 15.39 0.54
CA LYS A 158 0.23 15.62 0.88
C LYS A 158 0.84 16.85 0.20
N SER A 159 0.08 17.60 -0.59
CA SER A 159 0.59 18.76 -1.33
C SER A 159 -0.36 19.95 -1.30
N GLY A 160 0.03 21.05 -1.96
CA GLY A 160 -0.76 22.27 -2.05
C GLY A 160 -1.14 22.81 -0.67
N LYS A 161 -2.41 23.18 -0.50
CA LYS A 161 -2.94 23.71 0.77
C LYS A 161 -2.82 22.74 1.95
N ASN A 162 -2.67 21.45 1.69
CA ASN A 162 -2.58 20.41 2.73
C ASN A 162 -1.13 20.05 3.10
N ALA A 163 -0.13 20.62 2.42
CA ALA A 163 1.28 20.28 2.63
C ALA A 163 1.75 20.51 4.08
N ALA A 164 1.35 21.62 4.70
CA ALA A 164 1.72 21.93 6.07
C ALA A 164 1.12 20.94 7.09
N VAL A 165 -0.16 20.59 6.90
CA VAL A 165 -0.85 19.58 7.73
C VAL A 165 -0.20 18.21 7.58
N TRP A 166 0.10 17.81 6.33
CA TRP A 166 0.80 16.56 6.06
C TRP A 166 2.18 16.52 6.71
N LYS A 167 2.97 17.60 6.59
CA LYS A 167 4.29 17.69 7.22
C LYS A 167 4.21 17.45 8.71
N ALA A 168 3.36 18.20 9.40
CA ALA A 168 3.19 18.08 10.84
C ALA A 168 2.75 16.66 11.26
N GLN A 169 1.79 16.08 10.53
CA GLN A 169 1.37 14.69 10.75
C GLN A 169 2.54 13.73 10.57
N ARG A 170 3.29 13.85 9.47
CA ARG A 170 4.34 12.91 9.09
C ARG A 170 5.55 13.00 10.02
N GLU A 171 5.91 14.20 10.46
CA GLU A 171 6.93 14.44 11.49
C GLU A 171 6.52 13.82 12.83
N LYS A 172 5.24 13.97 13.22
CA LYS A 172 4.72 13.30 14.42
C LYS A 172 4.85 11.77 14.32
N LEU A 173 4.50 11.18 13.18
CA LEU A 173 4.66 9.73 12.97
C LEU A 173 6.11 9.28 13.08
N LEU A 174 7.06 10.07 12.56
CA LEU A 174 8.50 9.79 12.68
C LEU A 174 8.96 9.86 14.13
N LEU A 175 8.52 10.88 14.89
CA LEU A 175 8.84 11.02 16.31
C LEU A 175 8.28 9.87 17.14
N ASP A 176 6.99 9.55 16.97
CA ASP A 176 6.34 8.44 17.67
C ASP A 176 7.02 7.10 17.33
N PHE A 177 7.41 6.91 16.07
CA PHE A 177 8.11 5.72 15.64
C PHE A 177 9.53 5.63 16.21
N LYS A 178 10.28 6.75 16.26
CA LYS A 178 11.60 6.82 16.89
C LYS A 178 11.53 6.46 18.37
N ALA A 179 10.53 6.99 19.06
CA ALA A 179 10.33 6.73 20.49
C ALA A 179 10.02 5.24 20.76
N LYS A 180 9.17 4.60 19.95
CA LYS A 180 8.76 3.20 20.17
C LYS A 180 9.68 2.16 19.53
N ASN A 181 10.41 2.52 18.47
CA ASN A 181 11.25 1.61 17.69
C ASN A 181 12.60 2.27 17.32
N PRO A 182 13.43 2.69 18.29
CA PRO A 182 14.63 3.49 18.02
C PRO A 182 15.64 2.77 17.12
N ALA A 183 15.86 1.47 17.31
CA ALA A 183 16.77 0.69 16.47
C ALA A 183 16.29 0.62 15.01
N ARG A 184 15.00 0.35 14.80
CA ARG A 184 14.40 0.31 13.46
C ARG A 184 14.32 1.70 12.83
N TYR A 185 14.10 2.75 13.61
CA TYR A 185 14.16 4.13 13.14
C TYR A 185 15.54 4.44 12.58
N LYS A 186 16.61 4.13 13.34
CA LYS A 186 17.99 4.33 12.90
C LYS A 186 18.27 3.59 11.60
N GLU A 187 17.85 2.33 11.50
CA GLU A 187 18.00 1.52 10.29
C GLU A 187 17.32 2.16 9.07
N LEU A 188 16.15 2.77 9.24
CA LEU A 188 15.36 3.29 8.11
C LEU A 188 15.69 4.73 7.72
N TYR A 189 16.09 5.57 8.69
CA TYR A 189 16.09 7.03 8.51
C TYR A 189 17.40 7.73 8.90
N GLU A 190 18.37 7.03 9.48
CA GLU A 190 19.67 7.61 9.91
C GLU A 190 20.86 6.88 9.26
N LYS A 191 20.69 6.41 8.03
CA LYS A 191 21.76 5.79 7.23
C LYS A 191 22.77 6.80 6.72
#